data_AF-A0A4V2LMN1-F1
#
_entry.id   AF-A0A4V2LMN1-F1
#
_cell.length_a   1.000
_cell.length_b   1.000
_cell.length_c   1.000
_cell.angle_alpha   90.00
_cell.angle_beta   90.00
_cell.angle_gamma   90.00
#
_symmetry.space_group_name_H-M   'P 1'
#
loop_
_entity.id
_entity.type
_entity.pdbx_description
1 polymer ?
#
loop_
_entity_poly.entity_id
_entity_poly.type
_entity_poly.pdbx_seq_one_letter_code
_entity_poly.pdbx_strand_id
1 'polypeptide(L)'
;MNHITASAKRAFGVSLMHHISNLNTNKKWTELGPKDQHMLEGGGIKESDWNALQLVTRTEAPTGEKLITNQDIFKMSDDAILDHFGFERAGHTAESLADNAFKLKEQLANKFMNHVYTETNAAVLEVGSREVAMMGLGRERGTAGNELSRFFFQFKQFPLAIVTRQWTRAMAQPTPQAKFVYLAKLFAYTTVMGSIVAQIQNLTQGKDLEDPTTMDFFLKSIVKGGAASFLADAVSASADPTDRSLKDFVIPAALKDVINVGTMVSGAGQQFLDDRESSYGAEAINTLKSNIPFQNVWYTRLIFDRIVIAEMQEMFDEGYREKKQRRLEKYGNGFWWSMDNEEIRMPDISSKE
;
A
#
# COMPACT_ATOMS: atom_id res chain seq x y z
N MET A 1 -1.19 17.81 6.84
CA MET A 1 -1.09 17.34 5.45
C MET A 1 0.00 18.14 4.73
N ASN A 2 0.90 17.47 4.00
CA ASN A 2 1.85 18.17 3.13
C ASN A 2 1.11 18.75 1.91
N HIS A 3 1.52 19.93 1.45
CA HIS A 3 0.87 20.69 0.37
C HIS A 3 0.81 19.91 -0.96
N ILE A 4 1.83 19.09 -1.22
CA ILE A 4 1.92 18.22 -2.41
C ILE A 4 0.82 17.16 -2.39
N THR A 5 0.62 16.48 -1.25
CA THR A 5 -0.42 15.45 -1.10
C THR A 5 -1.81 16.03 -1.24
N ALA A 6 -2.06 17.19 -0.63
CA ALA A 6 -3.35 17.88 -0.75
C ALA A 6 -3.64 18.31 -2.19
N SER A 7 -2.62 18.80 -2.91
CA SER A 7 -2.73 19.16 -4.33
C SER A 7 -3.04 17.94 -5.21
N ALA A 8 -2.32 16.83 -5.01
CA ALA A 8 -2.55 15.58 -5.74
C ALA A 8 -3.98 15.04 -5.53
N LYS A 9 -4.49 15.09 -4.30
CA LYS A 9 -5.87 14.69 -3.99
C LYS A 9 -6.90 15.56 -4.69
N ARG A 10 -6.72 16.88 -4.66
CA ARG A 10 -7.61 17.79 -5.37
C ARG A 10 -7.59 17.54 -6.88
N ALA A 11 -6.40 17.39 -7.47
CA ALA A 11 -6.25 17.13 -8.89
C ALA A 11 -6.93 15.81 -9.30
N PHE A 12 -6.67 14.73 -8.57
CA PHE A 12 -7.30 13.44 -8.83
C PHE A 12 -8.82 13.49 -8.62
N GLY A 13 -9.28 14.10 -7.52
CA GLY A 13 -10.71 14.24 -7.24
C GLY A 13 -11.44 15.03 -8.32
N VAL A 14 -10.86 16.14 -8.81
CA VAL A 14 -11.41 16.91 -9.94
C VAL A 14 -11.44 16.08 -11.22
N SER A 15 -10.36 15.36 -11.53
CA SER A 15 -10.30 14.47 -12.69
C SER A 15 -11.37 13.36 -12.62
N LEU A 16 -11.58 12.77 -11.45
CA LEU A 16 -12.58 11.74 -11.24
C LEU A 16 -14.00 12.30 -11.36
N MET A 17 -14.28 13.44 -10.73
CA MET A 17 -15.57 14.13 -10.86
C MET A 17 -15.87 14.49 -12.31
N HIS A 18 -14.87 14.96 -13.06
CA HIS A 18 -15.01 15.21 -14.49
C HIS A 18 -15.31 13.93 -15.27
N HIS A 19 -14.58 12.85 -15.01
CA HIS A 19 -14.78 11.56 -15.66
C HIS A 19 -16.19 11.01 -15.43
N ILE A 20 -16.64 10.99 -14.17
CA ILE A 20 -17.99 10.55 -13.80
C ILE A 20 -19.04 11.46 -14.42
N SER A 21 -18.85 12.78 -14.37
CA SER A 21 -19.73 13.76 -14.99
C SER A 21 -19.89 13.52 -16.50
N ASN A 22 -18.80 13.25 -17.21
CA ASN A 22 -18.79 12.95 -18.63
C ASN A 22 -19.50 11.61 -18.93
N LEU A 23 -19.24 10.56 -18.16
CA LEU A 23 -19.95 9.28 -18.29
C LEU A 23 -21.46 9.45 -18.04
N ASN A 24 -21.84 10.14 -16.97
CA ASN A 24 -23.23 10.36 -16.59
C ASN A 24 -24.02 11.20 -17.60
N THR A 25 -23.34 12.12 -18.29
CA THR A 25 -23.95 12.91 -19.37
C THR A 25 -24.26 12.07 -20.61
N ASN A 26 -23.41 11.08 -20.92
CA ASN A 26 -23.46 10.38 -22.21
C ASN A 26 -24.02 8.96 -22.13
N LYS A 27 -24.14 8.39 -20.93
CA LYS A 27 -24.50 6.98 -20.75
C LYS A 27 -25.60 6.79 -19.70
N LYS A 28 -26.55 5.93 -20.03
CA LYS A 28 -27.49 5.34 -19.08
C LYS A 28 -26.78 4.28 -18.24
N TRP A 29 -27.36 3.93 -17.09
CA TRP A 29 -26.78 2.93 -16.19
C TRP A 29 -26.52 1.59 -16.91
N THR A 30 -27.46 1.14 -17.74
CA THR A 30 -27.36 -0.11 -18.52
C THR A 30 -26.28 -0.09 -19.61
N GLU A 31 -25.79 1.09 -19.99
CA GLU A 31 -24.73 1.29 -21.00
C GLU A 31 -23.33 1.38 -20.38
N LEU A 32 -23.25 1.37 -19.04
CA LEU A 32 -21.99 1.31 -18.32
C LEU A 32 -21.37 -0.09 -18.45
N GLY A 33 -20.04 -0.14 -18.49
CA GLY A 33 -19.34 -1.42 -18.46
C GLY A 33 -19.56 -2.12 -17.10
N PRO A 34 -19.53 -3.47 -17.04
CA PRO A 34 -19.74 -4.21 -15.78
C PRO A 34 -18.78 -3.79 -14.65
N LYS A 35 -17.56 -3.39 -15.00
CA LYS A 35 -16.56 -2.89 -14.04
C LYS A 35 -16.92 -1.52 -13.47
N ASP A 36 -17.44 -0.63 -14.32
CA ASP A 36 -17.81 0.74 -13.92
C ASP A 36 -19.03 0.70 -12.99
N GLN A 37 -20.03 -0.13 -13.34
CA GLN A 37 -21.19 -0.40 -12.48
C GLN A 37 -20.74 -0.93 -11.12
N HIS A 38 -19.89 -1.96 -11.10
CA HIS A 38 -19.40 -2.54 -9.86
C HIS A 38 -18.62 -1.54 -8.99
N MET A 39 -17.82 -0.66 -9.62
CA MET A 39 -17.07 0.37 -8.91
C MET A 39 -18.01 1.44 -8.30
N LEU A 40 -19.03 1.87 -9.03
CA LEU A 40 -20.04 2.82 -8.55
C LEU A 40 -20.88 2.20 -7.42
N GLU A 41 -21.31 0.94 -7.57
CA GLU A 41 -22.04 0.19 -6.56
C GLU A 41 -21.21 -0.01 -5.28
N GLY A 42 -19.91 -0.30 -5.41
CA GLY A 42 -18.98 -0.37 -4.30
C GLY A 42 -18.85 0.96 -3.54
N GLY A 43 -19.08 2.09 -4.22
CA GLY A 43 -19.22 3.43 -3.64
C GLY A 43 -20.62 3.77 -3.13
N GLY A 44 -21.59 2.86 -3.25
CA GLY A 44 -22.98 3.07 -2.83
C GLY A 44 -23.85 3.82 -3.84
N ILE A 45 -23.35 4.09 -5.05
CA ILE A 45 -24.11 4.71 -6.15
C ILE A 45 -24.84 3.60 -6.90
N LYS A 46 -26.18 3.65 -6.89
CA LYS A 46 -27.04 2.72 -7.65
C LYS A 46 -27.60 3.41 -8.90
N GLU A 47 -28.30 2.64 -9.73
CA GLU A 47 -28.99 3.16 -10.93
C GLU A 47 -29.90 4.36 -10.63
N SER A 48 -30.68 4.31 -9.54
CA SER A 48 -31.53 5.45 -9.15
C SER A 48 -30.72 6.70 -8.83
N ASP A 49 -29.58 6.55 -8.13
CA ASP A 49 -28.69 7.66 -7.80
C ASP A 49 -28.01 8.19 -9.07
N TRP A 50 -27.59 7.31 -9.98
CA TRP A 50 -27.01 7.66 -11.28
C TRP A 50 -27.95 8.52 -12.13
N ASN A 51 -29.21 8.11 -12.20
CA ASN A 51 -30.22 8.84 -12.94
C ASN A 51 -30.55 10.18 -12.25
N ALA A 52 -30.52 10.24 -10.92
CA ALA A 52 -30.69 11.51 -10.19
C ALA A 52 -29.55 12.50 -10.51
N LEU A 53 -28.32 12.02 -10.66
CA LEU A 53 -27.17 12.86 -11.04
C LEU A 53 -27.32 13.48 -12.44
N GLN A 54 -28.13 12.90 -13.32
CA GLN A 54 -28.39 13.46 -14.64
C GLN A 54 -29.21 14.75 -14.58
N LEU A 55 -30.01 14.93 -13.52
CA LEU A 55 -30.80 16.15 -13.25
C LEU A 55 -29.94 17.33 -12.78
N VAL A 56 -28.68 17.08 -12.40
CA VAL A 56 -27.78 18.11 -11.88
C VAL A 56 -27.31 19.04 -12.99
N THR A 57 -27.47 20.34 -12.76
CA THR A 57 -26.82 21.37 -13.59
C THR A 57 -25.36 21.46 -13.18
N ARG A 58 -24.47 21.06 -14.09
CA ARG A 58 -23.04 20.90 -13.83
C ARG A 58 -22.32 22.24 -13.84
N THR A 59 -21.47 22.49 -12.85
CA THR A 59 -20.56 23.63 -12.88
C THR A 59 -19.43 23.35 -13.87
N GLU A 60 -19.12 24.35 -14.71
CA GLU A 60 -17.95 24.32 -15.59
C GLU A 60 -16.75 24.91 -14.84
N ALA A 61 -15.67 24.14 -14.73
CA ALA A 61 -14.42 24.62 -14.18
C ALA A 61 -13.84 25.73 -15.08
N PRO A 62 -12.98 26.62 -14.56
CA PRO A 62 -12.30 27.65 -15.38
C PRO A 62 -11.53 27.08 -16.58
N THR A 63 -11.18 25.80 -16.52
CA THR A 63 -10.46 25.02 -17.52
C THR A 63 -11.39 24.31 -18.52
N GLY A 64 -12.72 24.46 -18.40
CA GLY A 64 -13.74 23.94 -19.33
C GLY A 64 -14.35 22.59 -18.96
N GLU A 65 -13.87 21.94 -17.90
CA GLU A 65 -14.38 20.64 -17.46
C GLU A 65 -15.71 20.79 -16.73
N LYS A 66 -16.71 20.02 -17.15
CA LYS A 66 -17.99 19.92 -16.43
C LYS A 66 -17.85 19.01 -15.23
N LEU A 67 -18.12 19.53 -14.05
CA LEU A 67 -18.05 18.82 -12.78
C LEU A 67 -19.44 18.67 -12.16
N ILE A 68 -19.60 17.63 -11.35
CA ILE A 68 -20.70 17.52 -10.41
C ILE A 68 -20.12 17.82 -9.03
N THR A 69 -20.51 18.94 -8.44
CA THR A 69 -20.09 19.33 -7.09
C THR A 69 -21.24 19.19 -6.09
N ASN A 70 -20.94 19.27 -4.79
CA ASN A 70 -21.99 19.32 -3.76
C ASN A 70 -22.95 20.48 -3.99
N GLN A 71 -22.42 21.65 -4.35
CA GLN A 71 -23.23 22.82 -4.63
C GLN A 71 -24.18 22.57 -5.81
N ASP A 72 -23.73 21.86 -6.84
CA ASP A 72 -24.57 21.54 -8.00
C ASP A 72 -25.74 20.62 -7.63
N ILE A 73 -25.50 19.64 -6.77
CA ILE A 73 -26.54 18.74 -6.26
C ILE A 73 -27.58 19.52 -5.44
N PHE A 74 -27.14 20.43 -4.57
CA PHE A 74 -28.07 21.23 -3.76
C PHE A 74 -28.87 22.26 -4.58
N LYS A 75 -28.32 22.73 -5.71
CA LYS A 75 -28.98 23.65 -6.65
C LYS A 75 -30.05 22.99 -7.52
N MET A 76 -30.17 21.65 -7.52
CA MET A 76 -31.21 20.94 -8.26
C MET A 76 -32.61 21.43 -7.83
N SER A 77 -33.61 21.35 -8.70
CA SER A 77 -35.00 21.65 -8.32
C SER A 77 -35.51 20.66 -7.25
N ASP A 78 -36.17 21.18 -6.22
CA ASP A 78 -36.82 20.36 -5.18
C ASP A 78 -37.91 19.47 -5.78
N ASP A 79 -38.65 19.99 -6.76
CA ASP A 79 -39.69 19.20 -7.44
C ASP A 79 -39.09 18.04 -8.24
N ALA A 80 -37.98 18.29 -8.94
CA ALA A 80 -37.34 17.28 -9.77
C ALA A 80 -36.77 16.11 -8.94
N ILE A 81 -36.16 16.41 -7.78
CA ILE A 81 -35.61 15.35 -6.92
C ILE A 81 -36.72 14.55 -6.23
N LEU A 82 -37.81 15.20 -5.81
CA LEU A 82 -38.96 14.54 -5.20
C LEU A 82 -39.67 13.63 -6.21
N ASP A 83 -39.88 14.10 -7.43
CA ASP A 83 -40.50 13.30 -8.50
C ASP A 83 -39.63 12.11 -8.89
N HIS A 84 -38.31 12.30 -8.97
CA HIS A 84 -37.36 11.23 -9.30
C HIS A 84 -37.38 10.07 -8.30
N PHE A 85 -37.48 10.39 -7.01
CA PHE A 85 -37.57 9.38 -5.95
C PHE A 85 -39.00 8.96 -5.60
N GLY A 86 -40.00 9.44 -6.36
CA GLY A 86 -41.41 9.07 -6.19
C GLY A 86 -42.00 9.48 -4.85
N PHE A 87 -41.60 10.64 -4.31
CA PHE A 87 -42.09 11.12 -3.02
C PHE A 87 -43.56 11.55 -3.12
N GLU A 88 -44.42 11.01 -2.27
CA GLU A 88 -45.84 11.39 -2.22
C GLU A 88 -46.02 12.81 -1.71
N ARG A 89 -46.54 13.70 -2.55
CA ARG A 89 -46.79 15.10 -2.19
C ARG A 89 -48.09 15.30 -1.40
N ALA A 90 -49.01 14.34 -1.48
CA ALA A 90 -50.33 14.45 -0.87
C ALA A 90 -50.22 14.51 0.66
N GLY A 91 -50.80 15.54 1.28
CA GLY A 91 -50.83 15.69 2.73
C GLY A 91 -49.59 16.35 3.36
N HIS A 92 -48.60 16.77 2.55
CA HIS A 92 -47.42 17.48 3.03
C HIS A 92 -47.55 19.01 2.88
N THR A 93 -47.03 19.75 3.86
CA THR A 93 -46.89 21.22 3.76
C THR A 93 -45.72 21.59 2.85
N ALA A 94 -45.71 22.82 2.33
CA ALA A 94 -44.60 23.31 1.52
C ALA A 94 -43.23 23.22 2.24
N GLU A 95 -43.21 23.48 3.54
CA GLU A 95 -42.02 23.35 4.39
C GLU A 95 -41.57 21.88 4.51
N SER A 96 -42.51 20.95 4.72
CA SER A 96 -42.19 19.51 4.77
C SER A 96 -41.65 18.99 3.43
N LEU A 97 -42.14 19.49 2.30
CA LEU A 97 -41.63 19.12 0.97
C LEU A 97 -40.20 19.62 0.76
N ALA A 98 -39.91 20.87 1.13
CA ALA A 98 -38.56 21.43 1.05
C ALA A 98 -37.56 20.65 1.94
N ASP A 99 -37.96 20.29 3.16
CA ASP A 99 -37.14 19.49 4.07
C ASP A 99 -36.83 18.09 3.51
N ASN A 100 -37.82 17.43 2.91
CA ASN A 100 -37.62 16.11 2.30
C ASN A 100 -36.74 16.19 1.05
N ALA A 101 -36.94 17.21 0.20
CA ALA A 101 -36.08 17.46 -0.95
C ALA A 101 -34.64 17.71 -0.51
N PHE A 102 -34.43 18.50 0.54
CA PHE A 102 -33.10 18.73 1.12
C PHE A 102 -32.45 17.44 1.59
N LYS A 103 -33.18 16.57 2.32
CA LYS A 103 -32.66 15.27 2.77
C LYS A 103 -32.27 14.36 1.60
N LEU A 104 -33.06 14.31 0.54
CA LEU A 104 -32.74 13.51 -0.66
C LEU A 104 -31.48 14.04 -1.37
N LYS A 105 -31.36 15.37 -1.52
CA LYS A 105 -30.17 16.01 -2.06
C LYS A 105 -28.94 15.74 -1.21
N GLU A 106 -29.07 15.83 0.12
CA GLU A 106 -28.00 15.54 1.07
C GLU A 106 -27.55 14.07 0.99
N GLN A 107 -28.49 13.13 0.92
CA GLN A 107 -28.17 11.70 0.73
C GLN A 107 -27.43 11.45 -0.58
N LEU A 108 -27.88 12.06 -1.68
CA LEU A 108 -27.23 11.95 -2.98
C LEU A 108 -25.82 12.55 -2.97
N ALA A 109 -25.66 13.75 -2.38
CA ALA A 109 -24.37 14.43 -2.22
C ALA A 109 -23.41 13.61 -1.38
N ASN A 110 -23.87 13.04 -0.26
CA ASN A 110 -23.07 12.20 0.61
C ASN A 110 -22.61 10.92 -0.08
N LYS A 111 -23.50 10.22 -0.80
CA LYS A 111 -23.12 9.04 -1.59
C LYS A 111 -22.07 9.38 -2.66
N PHE A 112 -22.34 10.41 -3.46
CA PHE A 112 -21.47 10.82 -4.54
C PHE A 112 -20.09 11.26 -4.03
N MET A 113 -20.03 12.11 -3.01
CA MET A 113 -18.77 12.56 -2.44
C MET A 113 -18.03 11.46 -1.69
N ASN A 114 -18.73 10.57 -0.99
CA ASN A 114 -18.09 9.41 -0.38
C ASN A 114 -17.41 8.54 -1.44
N HIS A 115 -18.04 8.32 -2.60
CA HIS A 115 -17.41 7.61 -3.70
C HIS A 115 -16.16 8.34 -4.20
N VAL A 116 -16.26 9.65 -4.51
CA VAL A 116 -15.12 10.46 -4.96
C VAL A 116 -13.97 10.46 -3.95
N TYR A 117 -14.26 10.64 -2.66
CA TYR A 117 -13.24 10.63 -1.61
C TYR A 117 -12.63 9.24 -1.40
N THR A 118 -13.43 8.18 -1.49
CA THR A 118 -12.93 6.81 -1.37
C THR A 118 -11.94 6.50 -2.48
N GLU A 119 -12.28 6.82 -3.72
CA GLU A 119 -11.39 6.62 -4.87
C GLU A 119 -10.18 7.55 -4.83
N THR A 120 -10.35 8.82 -4.44
CA THR A 120 -9.23 9.77 -4.28
C THR A 120 -8.27 9.33 -3.20
N ASN A 121 -8.78 8.83 -2.07
CA ASN A 121 -7.96 8.26 -1.01
C ASN A 121 -7.32 6.94 -1.43
N ALA A 122 -7.94 6.17 -2.33
CA ALA A 122 -7.32 4.96 -2.86
C ALA A 122 -6.17 5.29 -3.84
N ALA A 123 -6.31 6.35 -4.64
CA ALA A 123 -5.31 6.80 -5.60
C ALA A 123 -4.13 7.53 -4.95
N VAL A 124 -4.40 8.40 -3.98
CA VAL A 124 -3.36 9.12 -3.23
C VAL A 124 -3.23 8.52 -1.84
N LEU A 125 -2.14 7.76 -1.65
CA LEU A 125 -1.86 7.06 -0.41
C LEU A 125 -1.66 8.06 0.75
N GLU A 126 -2.65 8.13 1.63
CA GLU A 126 -2.55 8.76 2.94
C GLU A 126 -3.03 7.79 4.02
N VAL A 127 -2.59 8.02 5.24
CA VAL A 127 -3.09 7.30 6.42
C VAL A 127 -4.41 7.95 6.82
N GLY A 128 -5.52 7.26 6.57
CA GLY A 128 -6.86 7.77 6.86
C GLY A 128 -7.26 7.57 8.32
N SER A 129 -8.44 8.07 8.68
CA SER A 129 -9.04 7.90 10.00
C SER A 129 -9.22 6.44 10.39
N ARG A 130 -9.53 5.57 9.41
CA ARG A 130 -9.66 4.13 9.59
C ARG A 130 -8.34 3.47 10.00
N GLU A 131 -7.25 3.82 9.33
CA GLU A 131 -5.93 3.31 9.64
C GLU A 131 -5.46 3.84 11.00
N VAL A 132 -5.75 5.10 11.33
CA VAL A 132 -5.48 5.67 12.67
C VAL A 132 -6.25 4.96 13.77
N ALA A 133 -7.51 4.60 13.53
CA ALA A 133 -8.31 3.82 14.48
C ALA A 133 -7.72 2.41 14.66
N MET A 134 -7.30 1.77 13.57
CA MET A 134 -6.64 0.45 13.61
C MET A 134 -5.32 0.49 14.38
N MET A 135 -4.49 1.52 14.19
CA MET A 135 -3.22 1.71 14.91
C MET A 135 -3.41 2.00 16.40
N GLY A 136 -4.55 2.57 16.78
CA GLY A 136 -4.95 2.74 18.18
C GLY A 136 -5.39 1.44 18.86
N LEU A 137 -5.56 0.36 18.10
CA LEU A 137 -5.95 -0.97 18.60
C LEU A 137 -7.22 -0.94 19.48
N GLY A 138 -8.15 -0.03 19.17
CA GLY A 138 -9.38 0.17 19.94
C GLY A 138 -9.19 0.78 21.34
N ARG A 139 -7.99 1.26 21.68
CA ARG A 139 -7.71 1.90 22.96
C ARG A 139 -8.07 3.39 22.93
N GLU A 140 -8.45 3.91 24.09
CA GLU A 140 -8.81 5.33 24.23
C GLU A 140 -7.62 6.24 23.91
N ARG A 141 -7.93 7.42 23.36
CA ARG A 141 -6.91 8.43 23.08
C ARG A 141 -6.37 8.97 24.42
N GLY A 142 -5.05 9.07 24.54
CA GLY A 142 -4.38 9.56 25.77
C GLY A 142 -3.96 8.47 26.76
N THR A 143 -4.32 7.20 26.56
CA THR A 143 -3.78 6.11 27.36
C THR A 143 -2.33 5.81 26.94
N ALA A 144 -1.46 5.49 27.90
CA ALA A 144 -0.05 5.15 27.64
C ALA A 144 0.10 4.04 26.57
N GLY A 145 -0.78 3.03 26.59
CA GLY A 145 -0.77 1.94 25.61
C GLY A 145 -1.16 2.37 24.18
N ASN A 146 -2.10 3.32 24.03
CA ASN A 146 -2.48 3.86 22.72
C ASN A 146 -1.39 4.80 22.18
N GLU A 147 -0.78 5.60 23.05
CA GLU A 147 0.29 6.50 22.63
C GLU A 147 1.55 5.73 22.23
N LEU A 148 1.88 4.65 22.94
CA LEU A 148 2.97 3.75 22.57
C LEU A 148 2.69 3.02 21.24
N SER A 149 1.46 2.54 21.03
CA SER A 149 1.12 1.89 19.75
C SER A 149 1.18 2.86 18.59
N ARG A 150 0.69 4.09 18.77
CA ARG A 150 0.81 5.16 17.78
C ARG A 150 2.26 5.54 17.50
N PHE A 151 3.09 5.65 18.54
CA PHE A 151 4.52 5.89 18.41
C PHE A 151 5.22 4.78 17.62
N PHE A 152 4.86 3.52 17.85
CA PHE A 152 5.40 2.40 17.08
C PHE A 152 4.93 2.43 15.62
N PHE A 153 3.63 2.58 15.40
CA PHE A 153 3.04 2.51 14.07
C PHE A 153 3.28 3.77 13.22
N GLN A 154 3.71 4.90 13.79
CA GLN A 154 4.03 6.10 12.99
C GLN A 154 5.09 5.83 11.92
N PHE A 155 6.00 4.89 12.15
CA PHE A 155 7.03 4.50 11.17
C PHE A 155 6.54 3.44 10.17
N LYS A 156 5.39 2.82 10.43
CA LYS A 156 4.79 1.74 9.61
C LYS A 156 3.40 2.07 9.06
N GLN A 157 2.95 3.31 9.22
CA GLN A 157 1.61 3.74 8.86
C GLN A 157 1.34 3.66 7.34
N PHE A 158 2.32 3.98 6.49
CA PHE A 158 2.16 3.91 5.03
C PHE A 158 2.05 2.47 4.50
N PRO A 159 2.96 1.54 4.87
CA PRO A 159 2.78 0.12 4.55
C PRO A 159 1.44 -0.41 5.03
N LEU A 160 1.03 -0.10 6.26
CA LEU A 160 -0.26 -0.51 6.81
C LEU A 160 -1.43 0.05 5.98
N ALA A 161 -1.33 1.30 5.54
CA ALA A 161 -2.33 1.93 4.69
C ALA A 161 -2.41 1.34 3.28
N ILE A 162 -1.33 0.74 2.76
CA ILE A 162 -1.35 -0.04 1.50
C ILE A 162 -2.06 -1.36 1.74
N VAL A 163 -1.65 -2.12 2.76
CA VAL A 163 -2.21 -3.44 3.06
C VAL A 163 -3.72 -3.35 3.29
N THR A 164 -4.17 -2.41 4.12
CA THR A 164 -5.61 -2.22 4.42
C THR A 164 -6.44 -1.83 3.18
N ARG A 165 -5.91 -0.97 2.30
CA ARG A 165 -6.56 -0.63 1.02
C ARG A 165 -6.68 -1.85 0.11
N GLN A 166 -5.59 -2.60 -0.05
CA GLN A 166 -5.57 -3.78 -0.90
C GLN A 166 -6.46 -4.89 -0.33
N TRP A 167 -6.46 -5.07 0.99
CA TRP A 167 -7.35 -6.00 1.68
C TRP A 167 -8.83 -5.65 1.46
N THR A 168 -9.20 -4.37 1.61
CA THR A 168 -10.60 -3.97 1.39
C THR A 168 -11.04 -4.13 -0.07
N ARG A 169 -10.17 -3.86 -1.05
CA ARG A 169 -10.43 -4.20 -2.46
C ARG A 169 -10.51 -5.69 -2.73
N ALA A 170 -9.68 -6.49 -2.06
CA ALA A 170 -9.73 -7.94 -2.16
C ALA A 170 -11.07 -8.45 -1.62
N MET A 171 -11.49 -8.00 -0.44
CA MET A 171 -12.74 -8.43 0.19
C MET A 171 -13.99 -7.95 -0.57
N ALA A 172 -13.89 -6.85 -1.32
CA ALA A 172 -14.95 -6.36 -2.19
C ALA A 172 -15.19 -7.21 -3.44
N GLN A 173 -14.31 -8.17 -3.77
CA GLN A 173 -14.52 -9.05 -4.93
C GLN A 173 -15.76 -9.95 -4.72
N PRO A 174 -16.56 -10.20 -5.76
CA PRO A 174 -17.87 -10.84 -5.62
C PRO A 174 -17.80 -12.34 -5.29
N THR A 175 -16.76 -13.04 -5.75
CA THR A 175 -16.61 -14.49 -5.55
C THR A 175 -15.34 -14.83 -4.77
N PRO A 176 -15.31 -15.91 -3.96
CA PRO A 176 -14.09 -16.39 -3.29
C PRO A 176 -12.92 -16.58 -4.26
N GLN A 177 -13.19 -17.13 -5.45
CA GLN A 177 -12.20 -17.27 -6.52
C GLN A 177 -11.62 -15.91 -6.96
N ALA A 178 -12.46 -14.89 -7.15
CA ALA A 178 -11.99 -13.55 -7.53
C ALA A 178 -11.17 -12.91 -6.40
N LYS A 179 -11.53 -13.13 -5.12
CA LYS A 179 -10.74 -12.71 -3.95
C LYS A 179 -9.35 -13.35 -3.97
N PHE A 180 -9.28 -14.67 -4.16
CA PHE A 180 -8.03 -15.41 -4.24
C PHE A 180 -7.15 -14.91 -5.40
N VAL A 181 -7.69 -14.80 -6.61
CA VAL A 181 -6.95 -14.34 -7.79
C VAL A 181 -6.41 -12.92 -7.58
N TYR A 182 -7.18 -12.05 -6.93
CA TYR A 182 -6.73 -10.69 -6.59
C TYR A 182 -5.54 -10.70 -5.63
N LEU A 183 -5.63 -11.46 -4.53
CA LEU A 183 -4.57 -11.57 -3.52
C LEU A 183 -3.32 -12.26 -4.08
N ALA A 184 -3.48 -13.29 -4.91
CA ALA A 184 -2.38 -13.98 -5.60
C ALA A 184 -1.63 -13.03 -6.55
N LYS A 185 -2.34 -12.18 -7.29
CA LYS A 185 -1.72 -11.14 -8.13
C LYS A 185 -0.95 -10.12 -7.29
N LEU A 186 -1.51 -9.68 -6.17
CA LEU A 186 -0.80 -8.78 -5.25
C LEU A 186 0.45 -9.42 -4.68
N PHE A 187 0.38 -10.68 -4.26
CA PHE A 187 1.54 -11.46 -3.82
C PHE A 187 2.63 -11.48 -4.89
N ALA A 188 2.28 -11.82 -6.14
CA ALA A 188 3.24 -11.83 -7.24
C ALA A 188 3.87 -10.45 -7.49
N TYR A 189 3.06 -9.40 -7.59
CA TYR A 189 3.57 -8.04 -7.83
C TYR A 189 4.45 -7.53 -6.70
N THR A 190 4.07 -7.76 -5.45
CA THR A 190 4.86 -7.32 -4.29
C THR A 190 6.15 -8.11 -4.16
N THR A 191 6.16 -9.40 -4.52
CA THR A 191 7.37 -10.22 -4.55
C THR A 191 8.35 -9.71 -5.61
N VAL A 192 7.88 -9.40 -6.82
CA VAL A 192 8.72 -8.82 -7.88
C VAL A 192 9.25 -7.44 -7.48
N MET A 193 8.42 -6.59 -6.88
CA MET A 193 8.91 -5.31 -6.36
C MET A 193 9.93 -5.50 -5.23
N GLY A 194 9.71 -6.49 -4.37
CA GLY A 194 10.64 -6.87 -3.32
C GLY A 194 11.98 -7.34 -3.85
N SER A 195 12.00 -8.09 -4.97
CA SER A 195 13.23 -8.51 -5.63
C SER A 195 14.01 -7.32 -6.19
N ILE A 196 13.34 -6.41 -6.88
CA ILE A 196 13.96 -5.17 -7.40
C ILE A 196 14.55 -4.35 -6.24
N VAL A 197 13.81 -4.17 -5.15
CA VAL A 197 14.28 -3.46 -3.96
C VAL A 197 15.48 -4.16 -3.34
N ALA A 198 15.48 -5.49 -3.24
CA ALA A 198 16.60 -6.27 -2.72
C ALA A 198 17.86 -6.08 -3.58
N GLN A 199 17.73 -6.12 -4.90
CA GLN A 199 18.84 -5.90 -5.83
C GLN A 199 19.40 -4.48 -5.73
N ILE A 200 18.54 -3.45 -5.73
CA ILE A 200 18.97 -2.05 -5.55
C ILE A 200 19.69 -1.89 -4.21
N GLN A 201 19.17 -2.49 -3.14
CA GLN A 201 19.80 -2.44 -1.82
C GLN A 201 21.19 -3.09 -1.83
N ASN A 202 21.34 -4.22 -2.50
CA ASN A 202 22.64 -4.87 -2.67
C ASN A 202 23.62 -3.94 -3.40
N LEU A 203 23.22 -3.35 -4.53
CA LEU A 203 24.03 -2.40 -5.27
C LEU A 203 24.46 -1.21 -4.42
N THR A 204 23.53 -0.55 -3.73
CA THR A 204 23.83 0.61 -2.85
C THR A 204 24.71 0.25 -1.65
N GLN A 205 24.85 -1.03 -1.32
CA GLN A 205 25.73 -1.54 -0.27
C GLN A 205 27.09 -2.03 -0.79
N GLY A 206 27.36 -1.88 -2.09
CA GLY A 206 28.60 -2.34 -2.71
C GLY A 206 28.60 -3.83 -3.06
N LYS A 207 27.47 -4.53 -2.92
CA LYS A 207 27.31 -5.97 -3.21
C LYS A 207 26.84 -6.19 -4.64
N ASP A 208 27.23 -7.30 -5.23
CA ASP A 208 26.70 -7.75 -6.52
C ASP A 208 25.21 -8.12 -6.43
N LEU A 209 24.59 -8.31 -7.59
CA LEU A 209 23.24 -8.84 -7.67
C LEU A 209 23.22 -10.27 -7.13
N GLU A 210 22.22 -10.57 -6.31
CA GLU A 210 21.96 -11.94 -5.88
C GLU A 210 21.27 -12.71 -7.00
N ASP A 211 21.55 -14.01 -7.10
CA ASP A 211 20.87 -14.88 -8.05
C ASP A 211 19.36 -14.96 -7.71
N PRO A 212 18.48 -14.51 -8.63
CA PRO A 212 17.05 -14.46 -8.38
C PRO A 212 16.38 -15.84 -8.32
N THR A 213 17.06 -16.91 -8.74
CA THR A 213 16.49 -18.27 -8.76
C THR A 213 16.60 -18.99 -7.41
N THR A 214 17.46 -18.50 -6.52
CA THR A 214 17.67 -19.11 -5.20
C THR A 214 16.43 -18.95 -4.30
N MET A 215 16.14 -20.00 -3.51
CA MET A 215 15.04 -19.96 -2.53
C MET A 215 15.25 -18.83 -1.52
N ASP A 216 16.49 -18.61 -1.07
CA ASP A 216 16.82 -17.55 -0.12
C ASP A 216 16.51 -16.16 -0.68
N PHE A 217 16.84 -15.91 -1.96
CA PHE A 217 16.50 -14.65 -2.61
C PHE A 217 14.98 -14.52 -2.82
N PHE A 218 14.28 -15.60 -3.15
CA PHE A 218 12.83 -15.59 -3.27
C PHE A 218 12.14 -15.24 -1.94
N LEU A 219 12.56 -15.87 -0.84
CA LEU A 219 12.08 -15.56 0.52
C LEU A 219 12.42 -14.13 0.92
N LYS A 220 13.65 -13.68 0.65
CA LYS A 220 14.08 -12.29 0.86
C LYS A 220 13.19 -11.32 0.08
N SER A 221 12.83 -11.64 -1.15
CA SER A 221 11.96 -10.82 -2.01
C SER A 221 10.53 -10.73 -1.46
N ILE A 222 9.98 -11.83 -0.92
CA ILE A 222 8.67 -11.84 -0.25
C ILE A 222 8.69 -10.93 0.99
N VAL A 223 9.72 -11.03 1.82
CA VAL A 223 9.86 -10.24 3.03
C VAL A 223 10.07 -8.75 2.70
N LYS A 224 10.96 -8.43 1.74
CA LYS A 224 11.24 -7.06 1.30
C LYS A 224 10.03 -6.42 0.61
N GLY A 225 9.27 -7.21 -0.15
CA GLY A 225 8.05 -6.78 -0.81
C GLY A 225 6.84 -6.66 0.11
N GLY A 226 6.89 -7.23 1.32
CA GLY A 226 5.74 -7.32 2.21
C GLY A 226 4.65 -8.26 1.69
N ALA A 227 5.01 -9.23 0.84
CA ALA A 227 4.07 -10.12 0.16
C ALA A 227 3.43 -11.16 1.11
N ALA A 228 4.08 -11.48 2.22
CA ALA A 228 3.66 -12.54 3.13
C ALA A 228 2.25 -12.35 3.69
N SER A 229 1.83 -11.11 3.97
CA SER A 229 0.47 -10.83 4.44
C SER A 229 -0.56 -11.26 3.39
N PHE A 230 -0.33 -10.92 2.12
CA PHE A 230 -1.24 -11.27 1.03
C PHE A 230 -1.28 -12.78 0.77
N LEU A 231 -0.17 -13.49 1.01
CA LEU A 231 -0.13 -14.95 0.93
C LEU A 231 -0.98 -15.59 2.03
N ALA A 232 -0.82 -15.16 3.28
CA ALA A 232 -1.62 -15.64 4.41
C ALA A 232 -3.13 -15.39 4.16
N ASP A 233 -3.43 -14.20 3.64
CA ASP A 233 -4.78 -13.78 3.27
C ASP A 233 -5.37 -14.60 2.12
N ALA A 234 -4.58 -14.92 1.09
CA ALA A 234 -5.02 -15.74 -0.04
C ALA A 234 -5.36 -17.17 0.40
N VAL A 235 -4.51 -17.76 1.24
CA VAL A 235 -4.74 -19.10 1.82
C VAL A 235 -6.00 -19.12 2.69
N SER A 236 -6.19 -18.09 3.52
CA SER A 236 -7.40 -17.96 4.34
C SER A 236 -8.68 -17.81 3.50
N ALA A 237 -8.64 -16.99 2.44
CA ALA A 237 -9.79 -16.74 1.56
C ALA A 237 -10.28 -17.96 0.78
N SER A 238 -9.48 -19.03 0.76
CA SER A 238 -9.75 -20.25 0.00
C SER A 238 -9.99 -21.47 0.89
N ALA A 239 -9.91 -21.33 2.22
CA ALA A 239 -10.20 -22.37 3.20
C ALA A 239 -11.70 -22.77 3.25
N ASP A 240 -12.55 -22.17 2.43
CA ASP A 240 -13.94 -22.58 2.27
C ASP A 240 -13.99 -23.99 1.61
N PRO A 241 -14.52 -25.03 2.27
CA PRO A 241 -14.35 -26.44 1.85
C PRO A 241 -14.94 -26.80 0.48
N THR A 242 -15.75 -25.90 -0.08
CA THR A 242 -16.54 -26.12 -1.29
C THR A 242 -15.77 -25.81 -2.58
N ASP A 243 -14.62 -25.11 -2.51
CA ASP A 243 -13.98 -24.53 -3.68
C ASP A 243 -12.77 -25.34 -4.18
N ARG A 244 -12.64 -25.46 -5.50
CA ARG A 244 -11.56 -26.21 -6.18
C ARG A 244 -10.24 -25.42 -6.25
N SER A 245 -10.26 -24.12 -5.92
CA SER A 245 -9.16 -23.18 -6.18
C SER A 245 -7.87 -23.42 -5.38
N LEU A 246 -7.95 -24.06 -4.21
CA LEU A 246 -6.76 -24.42 -3.41
C LEU A 246 -6.17 -25.80 -3.72
N LYS A 247 -6.94 -26.71 -4.34
CA LYS A 247 -6.47 -28.09 -4.55
C LYS A 247 -5.25 -28.15 -5.48
N ASP A 248 -5.05 -27.12 -6.30
CA ASP A 248 -3.96 -27.02 -7.26
C ASP A 248 -2.82 -26.08 -6.81
N PHE A 249 -2.98 -25.34 -5.69
CA PHE A 249 -1.98 -24.38 -5.23
C PHE A 249 -0.98 -25.03 -4.26
N VAL A 250 0.16 -25.46 -4.79
CA VAL A 250 1.25 -26.03 -4.00
C VAL A 250 2.07 -24.89 -3.37
N ILE A 251 1.98 -24.74 -2.05
CA ILE A 251 2.84 -23.83 -1.27
C ILE A 251 4.09 -24.59 -0.86
N PRO A 252 5.29 -24.17 -1.34
CA PRO A 252 6.56 -24.71 -0.86
C PRO A 252 6.64 -24.70 0.67
N ALA A 253 7.22 -25.75 1.27
CA ALA A 253 7.32 -25.88 2.73
C ALA A 253 8.00 -24.64 3.38
N ALA A 254 9.04 -24.10 2.74
CA ALA A 254 9.74 -22.90 3.19
C ALA A 254 8.85 -21.64 3.27
N LEU A 255 7.78 -21.55 2.46
CA LEU A 255 6.82 -20.44 2.55
C LEU A 255 5.87 -20.57 3.73
N LYS A 256 5.62 -21.78 4.23
CA LYS A 256 4.75 -21.99 5.39
C LYS A 256 5.33 -21.35 6.65
N ASP A 257 6.66 -21.35 6.78
CA ASP A 257 7.37 -20.73 7.90
C ASP A 257 7.30 -19.20 7.85
N VAL A 258 7.21 -18.60 6.66
CA VAL A 258 7.03 -17.14 6.47
C VAL A 258 5.58 -16.71 6.75
N ILE A 259 4.60 -17.58 6.49
CA ILE A 259 3.17 -17.33 6.78
C ILE A 259 2.89 -17.33 8.29
N ASN A 260 3.69 -18.06 9.07
CA ASN A 260 3.57 -18.06 10.53
C ASN A 260 4.04 -16.71 11.11
N VAL A 261 3.11 -15.77 11.32
CA VAL A 261 3.32 -14.38 11.80
C VAL A 261 4.32 -14.25 12.96
N GLY A 262 4.48 -15.28 13.81
CA GLY A 262 5.48 -15.33 14.87
C GLY A 262 6.93 -15.22 14.40
N THR A 263 7.28 -15.77 13.22
CA THR A 263 8.64 -15.72 12.65
C THR A 263 8.91 -14.40 11.93
N MET A 264 7.90 -13.63 11.54
CA MET A 264 8.12 -12.31 10.91
C MET A 264 8.59 -11.25 11.93
N VAL A 265 8.23 -11.43 13.20
CA VAL A 265 8.63 -10.54 14.30
C VAL A 265 9.97 -10.96 14.91
N SER A 266 10.32 -12.25 14.89
CA SER A 266 11.55 -12.80 15.51
C SER A 266 12.60 -13.33 14.53
N GLY A 267 12.19 -13.83 13.36
CA GLY A 267 12.97 -14.70 12.46
C GLY A 267 13.83 -14.00 11.42
N ALA A 268 13.63 -12.69 11.17
CA ALA A 268 14.66 -11.91 10.48
C ALA A 268 15.90 -11.64 11.37
N GLY A 269 15.80 -11.96 12.67
CA GLY A 269 16.86 -11.76 13.65
C GLY A 269 17.73 -12.99 13.91
N GLN A 270 17.21 -14.22 13.82
CA GLN A 270 17.94 -15.41 14.30
C GLN A 270 19.16 -15.78 13.43
N GLN A 271 19.08 -15.71 12.10
CA GLN A 271 20.27 -15.84 11.25
C GLN A 271 21.27 -14.67 11.39
N PHE A 272 20.84 -13.55 11.97
CA PHE A 272 21.71 -12.41 12.34
C PHE A 272 22.28 -12.51 13.76
N LEU A 273 21.79 -13.45 14.57
CA LEU A 273 22.15 -13.63 15.97
C LEU A 273 23.07 -14.85 16.15
N ASP A 274 22.85 -15.94 15.41
CA ASP A 274 23.58 -17.19 15.60
C ASP A 274 24.99 -17.23 14.98
N ASP A 275 25.32 -16.28 14.08
CA ASP A 275 26.63 -16.17 13.41
C ASP A 275 27.47 -14.98 13.93
N ARG A 276 27.22 -14.55 15.18
CA ARG A 276 27.90 -13.40 15.81
C ARG A 276 29.28 -13.77 16.37
N GLU A 277 30.23 -13.96 15.47
CA GLU A 277 31.67 -13.84 15.78
C GLU A 277 32.16 -12.39 15.66
N SER A 278 31.35 -11.40 16.06
CA SER A 278 31.76 -10.00 16.09
C SER A 278 32.22 -9.66 17.49
N SER A 279 33.40 -9.05 17.63
CA SER A 279 33.81 -8.46 18.91
C SER A 279 32.76 -7.42 19.35
N TYR A 280 32.52 -7.29 20.67
CA TYR A 280 31.59 -6.29 21.23
C TYR A 280 31.87 -4.86 20.72
N GLY A 281 33.11 -4.55 20.31
CA GLY A 281 33.51 -3.27 19.74
C GLY A 281 32.99 -3.02 18.32
N ALA A 282 33.09 -4.00 17.41
CA ALA A 282 32.56 -3.87 16.06
C ALA A 282 31.02 -3.77 16.04
N GLU A 283 30.34 -4.36 17.03
CA GLU A 283 28.90 -4.23 17.21
C GLU A 283 28.50 -2.85 17.77
N ALA A 284 29.28 -2.30 18.70
CA ALA A 284 29.08 -0.93 19.19
C ALA A 284 29.19 0.09 18.05
N ILE A 285 30.13 -0.10 17.11
CA ILE A 285 30.26 0.74 15.91
C ILE A 285 29.02 0.61 15.01
N ASN A 286 28.49 -0.59 14.80
CA ASN A 286 27.26 -0.78 14.02
C ASN A 286 26.03 -0.13 14.66
N THR A 287 25.97 -0.07 15.98
CA THR A 287 24.91 0.64 16.71
C THR A 287 25.06 2.15 16.54
N LEU A 288 26.28 2.68 16.70
CA LEU A 288 26.59 4.09 16.54
C LEU A 288 26.40 4.59 15.10
N LYS A 289 26.67 3.73 14.11
CA LYS A 289 26.52 3.99 12.67
C LYS A 289 25.18 4.63 12.32
N SER A 290 24.10 4.24 12.99
CA SER A 290 22.74 4.76 12.76
C SER A 290 22.59 6.27 13.05
N ASN A 291 23.46 6.84 13.89
CA ASN A 291 23.35 8.23 14.37
C ASN A 291 24.40 9.17 13.74
N ILE A 292 25.28 8.66 12.87
CA ILE A 292 26.35 9.46 12.26
C ILE A 292 25.80 10.27 11.07
N PRO A 293 26.09 11.58 10.97
CA PRO A 293 25.76 12.39 9.80
C PRO A 293 26.29 11.75 8.51
N PHE A 294 25.65 12.02 7.37
CA PHE A 294 25.99 11.47 6.04
C PHE A 294 25.75 9.97 5.83
N GLN A 295 25.61 9.17 6.89
CA GLN A 295 25.33 7.73 6.76
C GLN A 295 23.88 7.43 6.34
N ASN A 296 22.97 8.31 6.72
CA ASN A 296 21.56 8.21 6.36
C ASN A 296 21.30 8.61 4.90
N VAL A 297 22.29 9.18 4.22
CA VAL A 297 22.17 9.68 2.85
C VAL A 297 22.62 8.61 1.86
N TRP A 298 21.69 8.13 1.03
CA TRP A 298 21.90 6.93 0.20
C TRP A 298 23.09 7.02 -0.78
N TYR A 299 23.41 8.22 -1.29
CA TYR A 299 24.49 8.41 -2.26
C TYR A 299 25.89 8.50 -1.62
N THR A 300 26.01 8.89 -0.36
CA THR A 300 27.29 8.92 0.38
C THR A 300 27.50 7.72 1.28
N ARG A 301 26.42 7.01 1.63
CA ARG A 301 26.43 5.88 2.56
C ARG A 301 27.51 4.85 2.22
N LEU A 302 27.59 4.46 0.95
CA LEU A 302 28.56 3.44 0.53
C LEU A 302 30.00 3.89 0.75
N ILE A 303 30.33 5.13 0.36
CA ILE A 303 31.67 5.69 0.52
C ILE A 303 32.04 5.75 2.00
N PHE A 304 31.12 6.26 2.84
CA PHE A 304 31.35 6.37 4.27
C PHE A 304 31.48 5.01 4.96
N ASP A 305 30.68 4.03 4.52
CA ASP A 305 30.77 2.65 4.99
C ASP A 305 32.13 2.02 4.71
N ARG A 306 32.70 2.30 3.54
CA ARG A 306 33.94 1.69 3.07
C ARG A 306 35.20 2.36 3.61
N ILE A 307 35.18 3.69 3.72
CA ILE A 307 36.36 4.47 4.11
C ILE A 307 36.42 4.71 5.62
N VAL A 308 35.28 4.95 6.27
CA VAL A 308 35.26 5.36 7.69
C VAL A 308 34.85 4.21 8.57
N ILE A 309 33.67 3.62 8.31
CA ILE A 309 33.14 2.58 9.19
C ILE A 309 33.98 1.31 9.11
N ALA A 310 34.34 0.86 7.92
CA ALA A 310 35.13 -0.35 7.77
C ALA A 310 36.52 -0.21 8.40
N GLU A 311 37.14 0.98 8.42
CA GLU A 311 38.42 1.23 9.10
C GLU A 311 38.24 1.15 10.61
N MET A 312 37.21 1.82 11.15
CA MET A 312 36.89 1.72 12.57
C MET A 312 36.63 0.26 12.97
N GLN A 313 35.87 -0.50 12.18
CA GLN A 313 35.59 -1.90 12.49
C GLN A 313 36.87 -2.74 12.52
N GLU A 314 37.79 -2.53 11.58
CA GLU A 314 39.08 -3.20 11.52
C GLU A 314 39.98 -2.86 12.73
N MET A 315 39.95 -1.60 13.21
CA MET A 315 40.67 -1.20 14.42
C MET A 315 40.21 -1.92 15.69
N PHE A 316 38.92 -2.30 15.77
CA PHE A 316 38.33 -2.95 16.95
C PHE A 316 38.20 -4.48 16.80
N ASP A 317 38.28 -5.01 15.59
CA ASP A 317 38.24 -6.43 15.26
C ASP A 317 39.11 -6.67 14.02
N GLU A 318 40.33 -7.13 14.26
CA GLU A 318 41.29 -7.43 13.20
C GLU A 318 40.77 -8.55 12.28
N GLY A 319 40.87 -8.33 10.97
CA GLY A 319 40.35 -9.21 9.93
C GLY A 319 38.83 -9.10 9.73
N TYR A 320 38.14 -8.11 10.30
CA TYR A 320 36.68 -7.96 10.14
C TYR A 320 36.27 -7.84 8.67
N ARG A 321 37.03 -7.07 7.88
CA ARG A 321 36.80 -6.89 6.43
C ARG A 321 36.85 -8.21 5.68
N GLU A 322 37.91 -8.98 5.89
CA GLU A 322 38.09 -10.28 5.24
C GLU A 322 37.01 -11.28 5.66
N LYS A 323 36.69 -11.38 6.96
CA LYS A 323 35.62 -12.25 7.47
C LYS A 323 34.28 -11.90 6.81
N LYS A 324 33.99 -10.62 6.65
CA LYS A 324 32.74 -10.13 6.03
C LYS A 324 32.69 -10.42 4.53
N GLN A 325 33.81 -10.32 3.83
CA GLN A 325 33.94 -10.67 2.42
C GLN A 325 33.78 -12.19 2.19
N ARG A 326 34.54 -13.01 2.93
CA ARG A 326 34.45 -14.48 2.86
C ARG A 326 33.05 -15.00 3.18
N ARG A 327 32.35 -14.36 4.14
CA ARG A 327 30.97 -14.72 4.48
C ARG A 327 30.03 -14.46 3.31
N LEU A 328 30.16 -13.34 2.61
CA LEU A 328 29.30 -13.05 1.47
C LEU A 328 29.57 -14.04 0.32
N GLU A 329 30.84 -14.35 0.07
CA GLU A 329 31.29 -15.33 -0.92
C GLU A 329 30.77 -16.74 -0.61
N LYS A 330 30.73 -17.13 0.68
CA LYS A 330 30.15 -18.40 1.13
C LYS A 330 28.67 -18.55 0.76
N TYR A 331 27.93 -17.43 0.72
CA TYR A 331 26.54 -17.40 0.26
C TYR A 331 26.40 -17.19 -1.27
N GLY A 332 27.49 -17.39 -2.02
CA GLY A 332 27.49 -17.29 -3.48
C GLY A 332 27.42 -15.86 -4.02
N ASN A 333 27.57 -14.83 -3.17
CA ASN A 333 27.51 -13.42 -3.58
C ASN A 333 28.86 -12.72 -3.37
N GLY A 334 29.10 -11.61 -4.06
CA GLY A 334 30.35 -10.85 -4.00
C GLY A 334 30.14 -9.36 -3.73
N PHE A 335 31.25 -8.65 -3.62
CA PHE A 335 31.26 -7.19 -3.59
C PHE A 335 31.82 -6.65 -4.92
N TRP A 336 31.12 -5.68 -5.51
CA TRP A 336 31.63 -4.92 -6.66
C TRP A 336 32.57 -3.78 -6.23
N TRP A 337 32.42 -3.32 -4.98
CA TRP A 337 33.42 -2.51 -4.30
C TRP A 337 33.88 -3.30 -3.07
N SER A 338 35.12 -3.78 -3.09
CA SER A 338 35.72 -4.60 -2.04
C SER A 338 35.76 -3.90 -0.67
N MET A 339 35.88 -4.67 0.42
CA MET A 339 35.89 -4.11 1.79
C MET A 339 37.21 -3.40 2.15
N ASP A 340 38.30 -3.77 1.48
CA ASP A 340 39.64 -3.21 1.62
C ASP A 340 39.87 -1.98 0.72
N ASN A 341 38.92 -1.62 -0.14
CA ASN A 341 39.03 -0.56 -1.14
C ASN A 341 40.09 -0.79 -2.24
N GLU A 342 40.65 -2.00 -2.34
CA GLU A 342 41.67 -2.32 -3.33
C GLU A 342 41.07 -2.57 -4.72
N GLU A 343 39.82 -3.04 -4.79
CA GLU A 343 39.15 -3.38 -6.04
C GLU A 343 37.77 -2.70 -6.14
N ILE A 344 37.59 -1.95 -7.23
CA ILE A 344 36.29 -1.47 -7.68
C ILE A 344 36.06 -2.00 -9.08
N ARG A 345 35.09 -2.90 -9.20
CA ARG A 345 34.66 -3.49 -10.47
C ARG A 345 33.21 -3.15 -10.76
N MET A 346 32.77 -3.43 -11.98
CA MET A 346 31.36 -3.34 -12.31
C MET A 346 30.57 -4.40 -11.51
N PRO A 347 29.34 -4.07 -11.06
CA PRO A 347 28.47 -5.06 -10.44
C PRO A 347 28.25 -6.25 -11.35
N ASP A 348 28.44 -7.45 -10.81
CA ASP A 348 28.07 -8.66 -11.51
C ASP A 348 26.54 -8.74 -11.56
N ILE A 349 26.03 -8.80 -12.79
CA ILE A 349 24.61 -8.90 -13.10
C ILE A 349 24.23 -10.26 -13.67
N SER A 350 25.20 -11.16 -13.82
CA SER A 350 24.95 -12.49 -14.36
C SER A 350 24.26 -13.37 -13.32
N SER A 351 23.22 -14.10 -13.74
CA SER A 351 22.69 -15.20 -12.94
C SER A 351 23.72 -16.31 -12.95
N LYS A 352 24.17 -16.73 -11.76
CA LYS A 352 25.05 -17.90 -11.63
C LYS A 352 24.20 -19.13 -11.95
N GLU A 353 24.51 -19.80 -13.06
CA GLU A 353 23.86 -21.06 -13.48
C GLU A 353 24.16 -22.23 -12.53
#